data_AF-A0A1N7BRC0-F1
#
_entry.id   AF-A0A1N7BRC0-F1
#
_cell.length_a   1.000
_cell.length_b   1.000
_cell.length_c   1.000
_cell.angle_alpha   90.00
_cell.angle_beta   90.00
_cell.angle_gamma   90.00
#
_symmetry.space_group_name_H-M   'P 1'
#
loop_
_entity.id
_entity.type
_entity.pdbx_description
1 polymer ?
#
loop_
_entity_poly.entity_id
_entity_poly.type
_entity_poly.pdbx_seq_one_letter_code
_entity_poly.pdbx_strand_id
1 'polypeptide(L)'
;MPLDMLLPSKDGFEKDPLGYGALGWHKWAMAQTVAGFNVDLEAGPTSEDLKSPVLWLSHAHAMAEAARVLIQGNPNLDPMPPNIRGVSHCQYHAIALMLVGYSLEICLKAMLIIKKGVATYQAEEKEHRHHRLEELAAFIPGLSSKDEAILKALSHFVRWAGRYPDPGFGKESHAKEIFALSESFQISAKDLFRLAAHIMGHTHEVLAQNP
;
A
#
# COMPACT_ATOMS: atom_id res chain seq x y z
N MET A 1 8.17 29.89 -7.98
CA MET A 1 8.73 28.87 -7.07
C MET A 1 9.67 27.98 -7.89
N PRO A 2 10.93 27.75 -7.49
CA PRO A 2 11.85 26.93 -8.28
C PRO A 2 11.38 25.45 -8.34
N LEU A 3 11.31 24.91 -9.57
CA LEU A 3 10.90 23.54 -9.87
C LEU A 3 11.73 22.47 -9.15
N ASP A 4 12.97 22.78 -8.81
CA ASP A 4 13.90 21.87 -8.13
C ASP A 4 13.37 21.38 -6.78
N MET A 5 12.51 22.15 -6.11
CA MET A 5 11.91 21.74 -4.83
C MET A 5 10.84 20.66 -4.98
N LEU A 6 10.30 20.45 -6.19
CA LEU A 6 9.36 19.37 -6.49
C LEU A 6 10.09 18.03 -6.70
N LEU A 7 11.33 18.07 -7.17
CA LEU A 7 12.10 16.88 -7.49
C LEU A 7 12.52 16.08 -6.24
N PRO A 8 12.77 14.77 -6.36
CA PRO A 8 13.37 13.97 -5.28
C PRO A 8 14.75 14.51 -4.89
N SER A 9 15.07 14.48 -3.60
CA SER A 9 16.39 14.88 -3.08
C SER A 9 17.12 13.67 -2.52
N LYS A 10 18.31 13.37 -3.05
CA LYS A 10 19.15 12.27 -2.56
C LYS A 10 19.57 12.48 -1.10
N ASP A 11 19.99 13.70 -0.77
CA ASP A 11 20.49 14.02 0.57
C ASP A 11 19.38 14.49 1.51
N GLY A 12 18.17 14.71 1.00
CA GLY A 12 17.04 15.25 1.77
C GLY A 12 16.65 14.34 2.92
N PHE A 13 16.53 13.04 2.65
CA PHE A 13 16.24 12.03 3.68
C PHE A 13 17.37 11.90 4.70
N GLU A 14 18.63 11.97 4.28
CA GLU A 14 19.77 11.85 5.19
C GLU A 14 19.85 13.02 6.19
N LYS A 15 19.44 14.22 5.76
CA LYS A 15 19.46 15.44 6.60
C LYS A 15 18.29 15.49 7.59
N ASP A 16 17.09 15.09 7.15
CA ASP A 16 15.89 15.09 7.98
C ASP A 16 14.93 13.98 7.52
N PRO A 17 15.09 12.74 8.03
CA PRO A 17 14.30 11.61 7.56
C PRO A 17 12.81 11.74 7.93
N LEU A 18 12.50 12.36 9.08
CA LEU A 18 11.13 12.54 9.54
C LEU A 18 10.42 13.63 8.74
N GLY A 19 11.06 14.78 8.58
CA GLY A 19 10.54 15.87 7.76
C GLY A 19 10.39 15.43 6.31
N TYR A 20 11.44 14.84 5.71
CA TYR A 20 11.41 14.38 4.32
C TYR A 20 10.29 13.37 4.07
N GLY A 21 10.08 12.42 4.99
CA GLY A 21 8.97 11.46 4.92
C GLY A 21 7.59 12.10 5.02
N ALA A 22 7.46 13.26 5.67
CA ALA A 22 6.22 14.01 5.83
C ALA A 22 5.95 15.04 4.71
N LEU A 23 6.88 15.23 3.76
CA LEU A 23 6.75 16.25 2.70
C LEU A 23 5.76 15.90 1.58
N GLY A 24 5.12 14.74 1.60
CA GLY A 24 4.22 14.29 0.52
C GLY A 24 3.14 15.31 0.14
N TRP A 25 2.43 15.83 1.14
CA TRP A 25 1.41 16.88 0.92
C TRP A 25 2.04 18.20 0.44
N HIS A 26 3.13 18.66 1.06
CA HIS A 26 3.79 19.91 0.68
C HIS A 26 4.25 19.89 -0.78
N LYS A 27 4.87 18.79 -1.22
CA LYS A 27 5.30 18.62 -2.62
C LYS A 27 4.12 18.63 -3.59
N TRP A 28 3.00 18.02 -3.20
CA TRP A 28 1.78 18.06 -4.01
C TRP A 28 1.17 19.47 -4.07
N ALA A 29 1.02 20.13 -2.93
CA ALA A 29 0.52 21.50 -2.83
C ALA A 29 1.36 22.49 -3.67
N MET A 30 2.69 22.36 -3.63
CA MET A 30 3.58 23.14 -4.48
C MET A 30 3.37 22.87 -5.98
N ALA A 31 3.13 21.60 -6.37
CA ALA A 31 2.84 21.25 -7.75
C ALA A 31 1.50 21.87 -8.22
N GLN A 32 0.49 21.88 -7.36
CA GLN A 32 -0.77 22.59 -7.60
C GLN A 32 -0.55 24.09 -7.78
N THR A 33 0.29 24.72 -6.95
CA THR A 33 0.67 26.14 -7.12
C THR A 33 1.35 26.41 -8.45
N VAL A 34 2.26 25.54 -8.89
CA VAL A 34 2.90 25.66 -10.22
C VAL A 34 1.88 25.53 -11.35
N ALA A 35 0.86 24.69 -11.18
CA ALA A 35 -0.25 24.55 -12.12
C ALA A 35 -1.28 25.71 -12.08
N GLY A 36 -1.08 26.72 -11.23
CA GLY A 36 -1.92 27.92 -11.14
C GLY A 36 -3.02 27.87 -10.07
N PHE A 37 -3.05 26.84 -9.22
CA PHE A 37 -3.99 26.75 -8.10
C PHE A 37 -3.47 27.53 -6.89
N ASN A 38 -4.36 28.19 -6.15
CA ASN A 38 -3.99 28.88 -4.91
C ASN A 38 -4.10 27.91 -3.72
N VAL A 39 -2.95 27.53 -3.14
CA VAL A 39 -2.87 26.62 -1.98
C VAL A 39 -2.09 27.32 -0.87
N ASP A 40 -2.65 27.34 0.34
CA ASP A 40 -1.99 27.89 1.52
C ASP A 40 -1.05 26.84 2.14
N LEU A 41 0.25 26.99 1.86
CA LEU A 41 1.29 26.09 2.36
C LEU A 41 1.57 26.29 3.86
N GLU A 42 1.27 27.46 4.43
CA GLU A 42 1.55 27.78 5.84
C GLU A 42 0.45 27.24 6.77
N ALA A 43 -0.80 27.19 6.29
CA ALA A 43 -1.92 26.62 7.05
C ALA A 43 -1.82 25.09 7.23
N GLY A 44 -1.05 24.41 6.38
CA GLY A 44 -0.94 22.95 6.37
C GLY A 44 -2.14 22.23 5.75
N PRO A 45 -2.14 20.88 5.72
CA PRO A 45 -3.19 20.10 5.08
C PRO A 45 -4.51 20.11 5.86
N THR A 46 -5.62 20.25 5.16
CA THR A 46 -6.95 19.94 5.69
C THR A 46 -7.27 18.44 5.56
N SER A 47 -8.36 17.98 6.20
CA SER A 47 -8.83 16.60 6.05
C SER A 47 -9.26 16.28 4.61
N GLU A 48 -9.68 17.27 3.84
CA GLU A 48 -10.06 17.11 2.43
C GLU A 48 -8.81 16.93 1.56
N ASP A 49 -7.77 17.76 1.79
CA ASP A 49 -6.50 17.65 1.06
C ASP A 49 -5.85 16.28 1.21
N LEU A 50 -5.93 15.70 2.42
CA LEU A 50 -5.40 14.38 2.71
C LEU A 50 -6.20 13.24 2.07
N LYS A 51 -7.38 13.50 1.51
CA LYS A 51 -8.14 12.54 0.70
C LYS A 51 -7.87 12.71 -0.80
N SER A 52 -6.81 13.42 -1.19
CA SER A 52 -6.36 13.51 -2.58
C SER A 52 -6.02 12.13 -3.16
N PRO A 53 -6.65 11.69 -4.26
CA PRO A 53 -6.27 10.46 -4.95
C PRO A 53 -4.82 10.45 -5.42
N VAL A 54 -4.26 11.62 -5.77
CA VAL A 54 -2.85 11.74 -6.19
C VAL A 54 -1.92 11.38 -5.04
N LEU A 55 -2.18 11.86 -3.82
CA LEU A 55 -1.39 11.51 -2.65
C LEU A 55 -1.47 10.01 -2.34
N TRP A 56 -2.68 9.43 -2.40
CA TRP A 56 -2.89 8.02 -2.08
C TRP A 56 -2.25 7.11 -3.14
N LEU A 57 -2.45 7.37 -4.43
CA LEU A 57 -1.83 6.60 -5.51
C LEU A 57 -0.30 6.72 -5.48
N SER A 58 0.23 7.90 -5.18
CA SER A 58 1.69 8.09 -5.02
C SER A 58 2.24 7.25 -3.87
N HIS A 59 1.51 7.19 -2.74
CA HIS A 59 1.92 6.38 -1.59
C HIS A 59 1.79 4.88 -1.86
N ALA A 60 0.72 4.45 -2.55
CA ALA A 60 0.56 3.07 -3.01
C ALA A 60 1.72 2.64 -3.91
N HIS A 61 2.10 3.49 -4.87
CA HIS A 61 3.24 3.23 -5.74
C HIS A 61 4.56 3.15 -4.97
N ALA A 62 4.80 4.08 -4.03
CA ALA A 62 6.00 4.05 -3.19
C ALA A 62 6.10 2.77 -2.35
N MET A 63 4.98 2.25 -1.82
CA MET A 63 4.96 0.98 -1.09
C MET A 63 5.22 -0.22 -1.99
N ALA A 64 4.64 -0.24 -3.20
CA ALA A 64 4.90 -1.30 -4.18
C ALA A 64 6.38 -1.32 -4.60
N GLU A 65 7.00 -0.17 -4.82
CA GLU A 65 8.43 -0.05 -5.11
C GLU A 65 9.30 -0.48 -3.93
N ALA A 66 8.96 -0.09 -2.70
CA ALA A 66 9.66 -0.56 -1.51
C ALA A 66 9.58 -2.08 -1.37
N ALA A 67 8.40 -2.68 -1.59
CA ALA A 67 8.23 -4.13 -1.59
C ALA A 67 9.12 -4.79 -2.66
N ARG A 68 9.13 -4.26 -3.89
CA ARG A 68 9.96 -4.77 -4.99
C ARG A 68 11.44 -4.76 -4.62
N VAL A 69 11.94 -3.67 -4.03
CA VAL A 69 13.32 -3.57 -3.56
C VAL A 69 13.64 -4.64 -2.52
N LEU A 70 12.74 -4.87 -1.55
CA LEU A 70 12.96 -5.90 -0.54
C LEU A 70 13.00 -7.31 -1.15
N ILE A 71 12.06 -7.64 -2.06
CA ILE A 71 11.95 -8.94 -2.71
C ILE A 71 13.16 -9.26 -3.58
N GLN A 72 13.70 -8.25 -4.27
CA GLN A 72 14.88 -8.40 -5.13
C GLN A 72 16.20 -8.33 -4.34
N GLY A 73 16.15 -7.77 -3.13
CA GLY A 73 17.30 -7.62 -2.26
C GLY A 73 17.70 -8.92 -1.57
N ASN A 74 18.92 -8.92 -1.04
CA ASN A 74 19.41 -10.00 -0.18
C ASN A 74 19.62 -9.42 1.23
N PRO A 75 18.78 -9.77 2.23
CA PRO A 75 18.93 -9.22 3.57
C PRO A 75 20.25 -9.68 4.20
N ASN A 76 20.94 -8.77 4.88
CA ASN A 76 22.10 -9.14 5.70
C ASN A 76 21.62 -9.86 6.98
N LEU A 77 21.68 -11.19 6.96
CA LEU A 77 21.31 -12.05 8.09
C LEU A 77 22.54 -12.65 8.80
N ASP A 78 23.75 -12.24 8.44
CA ASP A 78 24.98 -12.75 9.03
C ASP A 78 25.06 -12.57 10.55
N PRO A 79 24.58 -11.45 11.13
CA PRO A 79 24.54 -11.28 12.59
C PRO A 79 23.66 -12.28 13.35
N MET A 80 22.76 -12.99 12.66
CA MET A 80 21.83 -13.94 13.28
C MET A 80 22.47 -15.35 13.41
N PRO A 81 22.23 -16.06 14.54
CA PRO A 81 22.56 -17.48 14.68
C PRO A 81 22.07 -18.35 13.50
N PRO A 82 22.84 -19.35 13.03
CA PRO A 82 22.48 -20.14 11.84
C PRO A 82 21.08 -20.75 11.88
N ASN A 83 20.64 -21.23 13.04
CA ASN A 83 19.33 -21.85 13.24
C ASN A 83 18.15 -20.86 13.23
N ILE A 84 18.40 -19.55 13.36
CA ILE A 84 17.34 -18.52 13.32
C ILE A 84 17.33 -17.73 12.00
N ARG A 85 18.38 -17.82 11.18
CA ARG A 85 18.47 -17.13 9.88
C ARG A 85 17.26 -17.43 8.99
N GLY A 86 16.82 -18.70 8.95
CA GLY A 86 15.62 -19.09 8.20
C GLY A 86 14.35 -18.38 8.69
N VAL A 87 14.19 -18.23 10.01
CA VAL A 87 13.05 -17.51 10.61
C VAL A 87 13.10 -16.04 10.22
N SER A 88 14.26 -15.39 10.36
CA SER A 88 14.45 -13.99 9.98
C SER A 88 14.21 -13.77 8.48
N HIS A 89 14.63 -14.71 7.62
CA HIS A 89 14.40 -14.65 6.18
C HIS A 89 12.90 -14.73 5.83
N CYS A 90 12.14 -15.62 6.49
CA CYS A 90 10.69 -15.68 6.34
C CYS A 90 10.00 -14.39 6.81
N GLN A 91 10.43 -13.83 7.95
CA GLN A 91 9.86 -12.59 8.47
C GLN A 91 10.18 -11.38 7.58
N TYR A 92 11.39 -11.32 7.00
CA TYR A 92 11.76 -10.31 6.02
C TYR A 92 10.81 -10.32 4.81
N HIS A 93 10.47 -11.51 4.29
CA HIS A 93 9.51 -11.63 3.19
C HIS A 93 8.06 -11.37 3.62
N ALA A 94 7.69 -11.63 4.88
CA ALA A 94 6.39 -11.23 5.42
C ALA A 94 6.22 -9.71 5.45
N ILE A 95 7.29 -8.94 5.75
CA ILE A 95 7.29 -7.48 5.65
C ILE A 95 7.07 -7.03 4.20
N ALA A 96 7.75 -7.66 3.24
CA ALA A 96 7.54 -7.34 1.83
C ALA A 96 6.10 -7.62 1.38
N LEU A 97 5.50 -8.74 1.79
CA LEU A 97 4.10 -9.07 1.50
C LEU A 97 3.13 -8.07 2.16
N MET A 98 3.43 -7.60 3.37
CA MET A 98 2.65 -6.53 4.00
C MET A 98 2.70 -5.23 3.20
N LEU A 99 3.87 -4.84 2.69
CA LEU A 99 3.98 -3.65 1.84
C LEU A 99 3.18 -3.80 0.54
N VAL A 100 3.18 -4.99 -0.09
CA VAL A 100 2.30 -5.28 -1.23
C VAL A 100 0.83 -5.11 -0.82
N GLY A 101 0.43 -5.72 0.29
CA GLY A 101 -0.94 -5.61 0.80
C GLY A 101 -1.38 -4.17 1.09
N TYR A 102 -0.52 -3.35 1.72
CA TYR A 102 -0.83 -1.93 1.92
C TYR A 102 -0.91 -1.17 0.61
N SER A 103 -0.01 -1.44 -0.33
CA SER A 103 -0.04 -0.78 -1.64
C SER A 103 -1.39 -1.01 -2.33
N LEU A 104 -1.92 -2.24 -2.27
CA LEU A 104 -3.25 -2.57 -2.78
C LEU A 104 -4.36 -1.91 -1.98
N GLU A 105 -4.32 -1.93 -0.64
CA GLU A 105 -5.33 -1.28 0.20
C GLU A 105 -5.47 0.21 -0.14
N ILE A 106 -4.35 0.92 -0.21
CA ILE A 106 -4.32 2.35 -0.49
C ILE A 106 -4.76 2.61 -1.93
N CYS A 107 -4.32 1.80 -2.90
CA CYS A 107 -4.74 1.93 -4.29
C CYS A 107 -6.26 1.73 -4.46
N LEU A 108 -6.82 0.71 -3.83
CA LEU A 108 -8.26 0.41 -3.85
C LEU A 108 -9.07 1.54 -3.24
N LYS A 109 -8.65 2.07 -2.09
CA LYS A 109 -9.31 3.21 -1.45
C LYS A 109 -9.17 4.49 -2.26
N ALA A 110 -8.03 4.73 -2.91
CA ALA A 110 -7.87 5.85 -3.84
C ALA A 110 -8.85 5.75 -5.01
N MET A 111 -9.00 4.56 -5.60
CA MET A 111 -10.00 4.31 -6.64
C MET A 111 -11.42 4.54 -6.14
N LEU A 112 -11.76 4.17 -4.90
CA LEU A 112 -13.06 4.49 -4.30
C LEU A 112 -13.27 6.00 -4.16
N ILE A 113 -12.25 6.76 -3.75
CA ILE A 113 -12.32 8.23 -3.70
C ILE A 113 -12.57 8.81 -5.11
N ILE A 114 -11.87 8.32 -6.14
CA ILE A 114 -12.07 8.77 -7.52
C ILE A 114 -13.50 8.48 -7.99
N LYS A 115 -13.99 7.25 -7.77
CA LYS A 115 -15.34 6.83 -8.21
C LYS A 115 -16.47 7.56 -7.49
N LYS A 116 -16.32 7.87 -6.20
CA LYS A 116 -17.40 8.40 -5.35
C LYS A 116 -17.31 9.92 -5.13
N GLY A 117 -16.14 10.50 -5.34
CA GLY A 117 -15.79 11.84 -4.89
C GLY A 117 -15.45 11.89 -3.39
N VAL A 118 -14.71 12.92 -2.99
CA VAL A 118 -14.18 13.07 -1.62
C VAL A 118 -15.29 13.16 -0.56
N ALA A 119 -16.36 13.93 -0.84
CA ALA A 119 -17.46 14.13 0.09
C ALA A 119 -18.19 12.80 0.42
N THR A 120 -18.53 12.02 -0.61
CA THR A 120 -19.20 10.72 -0.45
C THR A 120 -18.29 9.72 0.28
N TYR A 121 -17.02 9.62 -0.13
CA TYR A 121 -16.06 8.74 0.54
C TYR A 121 -15.90 9.11 2.02
N GLN A 122 -15.90 10.40 2.35
CA GLN A 122 -15.81 10.85 3.74
C GLN A 122 -17.05 10.47 4.56
N ALA A 123 -18.25 10.51 3.97
CA ALA A 123 -19.48 10.06 4.65
C ALA A 123 -19.46 8.56 4.95
N GLU A 124 -18.88 7.76 4.04
CA GLU A 124 -18.83 6.29 4.11
C GLU A 124 -17.52 5.76 4.73
N GLU A 125 -16.63 6.63 5.19
CA GLU A 125 -15.26 6.26 5.58
C GLU A 125 -15.21 5.10 6.57
N LYS A 126 -16.16 5.05 7.51
CA LYS A 126 -16.27 3.98 8.52
C LYS A 126 -16.43 2.59 7.90
N GLU A 127 -17.11 2.49 6.76
CA GLU A 127 -17.31 1.25 6.01
C GLU A 127 -16.00 0.76 5.38
N HIS A 128 -15.05 1.66 5.16
CA HIS A 128 -13.75 1.36 4.54
C HIS A 128 -12.59 1.29 5.54
N ARG A 129 -12.86 1.45 6.85
CA ARG A 129 -11.88 1.32 7.95
C ARG A 129 -11.61 -0.13 8.32
N HIS A 130 -11.26 -0.94 7.32
CA HIS A 130 -10.80 -2.32 7.49
C HIS A 130 -9.66 -2.65 6.53
N HIS A 131 -9.02 -3.81 6.78
CA HIS A 131 -7.89 -4.34 6.02
C HIS A 131 -8.25 -5.51 5.10
N ARG A 132 -9.55 -5.79 4.92
CA ARG A 132 -10.08 -6.86 4.06
C ARG A 132 -9.98 -6.46 2.59
N LEU A 133 -8.87 -6.81 1.96
CA LEU A 133 -8.57 -6.52 0.55
C LEU A 133 -9.56 -7.17 -0.40
N GLU A 134 -10.04 -8.36 -0.08
CA GLU A 134 -11.04 -9.09 -0.87
C GLU A 134 -12.36 -8.31 -0.97
N GLU A 135 -12.75 -7.62 0.10
CA GLU A 135 -13.95 -6.75 0.10
C GLU A 135 -13.68 -5.42 -0.60
N LEU A 136 -12.51 -4.81 -0.36
CA LEU A 136 -12.13 -3.56 -1.03
C LEU A 136 -12.00 -3.72 -2.55
N ALA A 137 -11.62 -4.91 -3.02
CA ALA A 137 -11.46 -5.22 -4.43
C ALA A 137 -12.75 -5.71 -5.11
N ALA A 138 -13.89 -5.75 -4.42
CA ALA A 138 -15.14 -6.29 -4.96
C ALA A 138 -15.65 -5.57 -6.22
N PHE A 139 -15.19 -4.34 -6.47
CA PHE A 139 -15.53 -3.58 -7.69
C PHE A 139 -14.59 -3.85 -8.87
N ILE A 140 -13.51 -4.62 -8.67
CA ILE A 140 -12.55 -4.97 -9.73
C ILE A 140 -13.16 -6.10 -10.57
N PRO A 141 -13.31 -5.91 -11.89
CA PRO A 141 -13.90 -6.94 -12.75
C PRO A 141 -12.94 -8.12 -12.94
N GLY A 142 -13.50 -9.31 -13.16
CA GLY A 142 -12.74 -10.47 -13.63
C GLY A 142 -11.81 -11.11 -12.60
N LEU A 143 -12.01 -10.88 -11.30
CA LEU A 143 -11.29 -11.60 -10.25
C LEU A 143 -11.71 -13.08 -10.23
N SER A 144 -10.73 -13.98 -10.24
CA SER A 144 -10.95 -15.41 -10.05
C SER A 144 -11.02 -15.77 -8.56
N SER A 145 -11.49 -16.98 -8.25
CA SER A 145 -11.46 -17.50 -6.88
C SER A 145 -10.03 -17.59 -6.31
N LYS A 146 -9.02 -17.77 -7.16
CA LYS A 146 -7.61 -17.72 -6.76
C LYS A 146 -7.18 -16.30 -6.42
N ASP A 147 -7.66 -15.30 -7.15
CA ASP A 147 -7.37 -13.90 -6.86
C ASP A 147 -8.00 -13.47 -5.53
N GLU A 148 -9.25 -13.84 -5.29
CA GLU A 148 -9.92 -13.63 -4.01
C GLU A 148 -9.16 -14.30 -2.85
N ALA A 149 -8.67 -15.53 -3.04
CA ALA A 149 -7.84 -16.22 -2.05
C ALA A 149 -6.50 -15.49 -1.78
N ILE A 150 -5.85 -14.95 -2.81
CA ILE A 150 -4.64 -14.13 -2.67
C ILE A 150 -4.93 -12.87 -1.86
N LEU A 151 -6.01 -12.15 -2.19
CA LEU A 151 -6.40 -10.93 -1.46
C LEU A 151 -6.69 -11.24 0.01
N LYS A 152 -7.45 -12.30 0.28
CA LYS A 152 -7.74 -12.74 1.64
C LYS A 152 -6.46 -13.10 2.41
N ALA A 153 -5.52 -13.82 1.77
CA ALA A 153 -4.23 -14.12 2.37
C ALA A 153 -3.43 -12.84 2.69
N LEU A 154 -3.39 -11.88 1.77
CA LEU A 154 -2.71 -10.59 1.97
C LEU A 154 -3.37 -9.73 3.07
N SER A 155 -4.70 -9.77 3.23
CA SER A 155 -5.41 -9.11 4.33
C SER A 155 -4.87 -9.51 5.71
N HIS A 156 -4.43 -10.76 5.85
CA HIS A 156 -3.78 -11.23 7.08
C HIS A 156 -2.39 -10.59 7.29
N PHE A 157 -1.58 -10.43 6.25
CA PHE A 157 -0.27 -9.77 6.34
C PHE A 157 -0.39 -8.29 6.72
N VAL A 158 -1.34 -7.59 6.13
CA VAL A 158 -1.66 -6.17 6.41
C VAL A 158 -2.13 -5.96 7.85
N ARG A 159 -2.95 -6.89 8.37
CA ARG A 159 -3.54 -6.81 9.71
C ARG A 159 -2.59 -7.25 10.81
N TRP A 160 -1.84 -8.34 10.60
CA TRP A 160 -1.04 -8.95 11.66
C TRP A 160 0.29 -9.51 11.17
N ALA A 161 0.29 -10.37 10.14
CA ALA A 161 1.41 -11.28 9.91
C ALA A 161 2.72 -10.58 9.50
N GLY A 162 2.65 -9.42 8.85
CA GLY A 162 3.84 -8.67 8.45
C GLY A 162 4.19 -7.45 9.30
N ARG A 163 3.31 -6.99 10.22
CA ARG A 163 3.59 -5.84 11.10
C ARG A 163 4.50 -6.25 12.25
N TYR A 164 3.96 -7.10 13.11
CA TYR A 164 4.62 -7.80 14.20
C TYR A 164 3.70 -8.99 14.50
N PRO A 165 4.21 -10.24 14.51
CA PRO A 165 3.39 -11.37 14.90
C PRO A 165 2.91 -11.12 16.34
N ASP A 166 1.60 -11.12 16.52
CA ASP A 166 0.94 -11.03 17.82
C ASP A 166 1.52 -12.14 18.73
N PRO A 167 2.02 -11.84 19.95
CA PRO A 167 2.63 -12.84 20.84
C PRO A 167 1.58 -13.77 21.48
N GLY A 168 0.69 -14.34 20.67
CA GLY A 168 -0.25 -15.38 21.09
C GLY A 168 -1.58 -14.89 21.64
N PHE A 169 -2.10 -13.70 21.27
CA PHE A 169 -3.44 -13.28 21.67
C PHE A 169 -4.54 -13.76 20.69
N GLY A 170 -4.76 -15.09 20.62
CA GLY A 170 -6.00 -15.68 20.08
C GLY A 170 -6.20 -15.59 18.56
N LYS A 171 -5.12 -15.41 17.79
CA LYS A 171 -5.12 -15.28 16.32
C LYS A 171 -4.43 -16.43 15.59
N GLU A 172 -4.18 -17.53 16.28
CA GLU A 172 -3.46 -18.70 15.77
C GLU A 172 -4.18 -19.34 14.56
N SER A 173 -5.51 -19.22 14.50
CA SER A 173 -6.31 -19.68 13.37
C SER A 173 -5.99 -18.96 12.07
N HIS A 174 -5.58 -17.68 12.12
CA HIS A 174 -5.24 -16.91 10.92
C HIS A 174 -3.94 -17.38 10.27
N ALA A 175 -2.96 -17.85 11.06
CA ALA A 175 -1.75 -18.45 10.51
C ALA A 175 -2.07 -19.74 9.73
N LYS A 176 -3.00 -20.56 10.25
CA LYS A 176 -3.49 -21.76 9.55
C LYS A 176 -4.25 -21.41 8.28
N GLU A 177 -5.02 -20.33 8.30
CA GLU A 177 -5.77 -19.86 7.13
C GLU A 177 -4.86 -19.43 5.98
N ILE A 178 -3.79 -18.67 6.24
CA ILE A 178 -2.81 -18.30 5.20
C ILE A 178 -2.24 -19.56 4.54
N PHE A 179 -1.81 -20.53 5.34
CA PHE A 179 -1.24 -21.78 4.84
C PHE A 179 -2.27 -22.57 4.03
N ALA A 180 -3.49 -22.74 4.54
CA ALA A 180 -4.55 -23.46 3.88
C ALA A 180 -4.94 -22.84 2.52
N LEU A 181 -5.06 -21.51 2.45
CA LEU A 181 -5.33 -20.79 1.21
C LEU A 181 -4.19 -20.96 0.19
N SER A 182 -2.96 -20.75 0.65
CA SER A 182 -1.76 -20.88 -0.19
C SER A 182 -1.65 -22.26 -0.81
N GLU A 183 -1.82 -23.31 -0.01
CA GLU A 183 -1.73 -24.70 -0.48
C GLU A 183 -2.91 -25.08 -1.35
N SER A 184 -4.15 -24.74 -0.96
CA SER A 184 -5.34 -25.17 -1.69
C SER A 184 -5.43 -24.55 -3.09
N PHE A 185 -4.96 -23.30 -3.25
CA PHE A 185 -4.94 -22.60 -4.53
C PHE A 185 -3.58 -22.63 -5.23
N GLN A 186 -2.57 -23.26 -4.63
CA GLN A 186 -1.19 -23.31 -5.11
C GLN A 186 -0.70 -21.89 -5.49
N ILE A 187 -0.84 -20.96 -4.54
CA ILE A 187 -0.54 -19.54 -4.75
C ILE A 187 0.96 -19.36 -4.93
N SER A 188 1.37 -18.85 -6.08
CA SER A 188 2.76 -18.51 -6.36
C SER A 188 3.00 -17.00 -6.33
N ALA A 189 4.26 -16.59 -6.22
CA ALA A 189 4.67 -15.20 -6.39
C ALA A 189 4.20 -14.62 -7.73
N LYS A 190 4.24 -15.42 -8.81
CA LYS A 190 3.77 -15.02 -10.13
C LYS A 190 2.29 -14.67 -10.14
N ASP A 191 1.47 -15.46 -9.44
CA ASP A 191 0.03 -15.21 -9.34
C ASP A 191 -0.24 -13.92 -8.54
N LEU A 192 0.43 -13.78 -7.40
CA LEU A 192 0.30 -12.61 -6.54
C LEU A 192 0.68 -11.31 -7.25
N PHE A 193 1.82 -11.27 -7.94
CA PHE A 193 2.26 -10.05 -8.62
C PHE A 193 1.45 -9.77 -9.89
N ARG A 194 0.94 -10.81 -10.58
CA ARG A 194 -0.02 -10.61 -11.67
C ARG A 194 -1.29 -9.95 -11.16
N LEU A 195 -1.84 -10.42 -10.04
CA LEU A 195 -3.03 -9.84 -9.44
C LEU A 195 -2.78 -8.39 -8.99
N ALA A 196 -1.65 -8.14 -8.31
CA ALA A 196 -1.31 -6.79 -7.88
C ALA A 196 -1.22 -5.82 -9.06
N ALA A 197 -0.56 -6.23 -10.15
CA ALA A 197 -0.49 -5.45 -11.39
C ALA A 197 -1.86 -5.23 -12.03
N HIS A 198 -2.74 -6.24 -12.04
CA HIS A 198 -4.10 -6.12 -12.55
C HIS A 198 -4.91 -5.07 -11.76
N ILE A 199 -4.92 -5.16 -10.43
CA ILE A 199 -5.66 -4.22 -9.57
C ILE A 199 -5.11 -2.79 -9.71
N MET A 200 -3.79 -2.62 -9.62
CA MET A 200 -3.19 -1.28 -9.74
C MET A 200 -3.41 -0.69 -11.13
N GLY A 201 -3.34 -1.51 -12.19
CA GLY A 201 -3.61 -1.11 -13.57
C GLY A 201 -5.06 -0.65 -13.81
N HIS A 202 -6.03 -1.23 -13.08
CA HIS A 202 -7.44 -0.85 -13.17
C HIS A 202 -7.70 0.62 -12.77
N THR A 203 -6.75 1.28 -12.09
CA THR A 203 -6.80 2.73 -11.82
C THR A 203 -7.01 3.54 -13.10
N HIS A 204 -6.43 3.12 -14.24
CA HIS A 204 -6.63 3.80 -15.53
C HIS A 204 -8.09 3.76 -16.00
N GLU A 205 -8.78 2.64 -15.80
CA GLU A 205 -10.19 2.50 -16.17
C GLU A 205 -11.08 3.34 -15.26
N VAL A 206 -10.79 3.35 -13.95
CA VAL A 206 -11.50 4.19 -12.98
C VAL A 206 -11.36 5.67 -13.31
N LEU A 207 -10.16 6.13 -13.69
CA LEU A 207 -9.93 7.51 -14.13
C LEU A 207 -10.68 7.82 -15.43
N ALA A 208 -10.65 6.92 -16.41
CA ALA A 208 -11.35 7.14 -17.69
C ALA A 208 -12.88 7.25 -17.54
N GLN A 209 -13.45 6.58 -16.52
CA GLN A 209 -14.87 6.65 -16.19
C GLN A 209 -15.25 7.90 -15.38
N ASN A 210 -14.27 8.60 -14.78
CA ASN A 210 -14.48 9.74 -13.88
C ASN A 210 -13.45 10.85 -14.19
N PRO A 211 -13.54 11.51 -15.36
CA PRO A 211 -12.60 12.53 -15.80
C PRO A 211 -12.69 13.85 -15.01
#